data_AF-A0A496ND17-F1
#
_entry.id   AF-A0A496ND17-F1
#
_cell.length_a   1.000
_cell.length_b   1.000
_cell.length_c   1.000
_cell.angle_alpha   90.00
_cell.angle_beta   90.00
_cell.angle_gamma   90.00
#
_symmetry.space_group_name_H-M   'P 1'
#
loop_
_entity.id
_entity.type
_entity.pdbx_description
1 polymer ?
#
loop_
_entity_poly.entity_id
_entity_poly.type
_entity_poly.pdbx_seq_one_letter_code
_entity_poly.pdbx_strand_id
1 'polypeptide(L)'
;MSKHNILFLVTGMTPQIITETLWALACDPAKQEKWVPNEIQVLSTTTGLKKIKDNLLGDNGIFKKMCEEYNLPEIKFDENSLHAIVDKEGNKLDDLKTPEENELAADMICQKVREFTQDDNVSLHVSIAGGRKTMGFYAGYALSLYGRIQDQLSHVLVSEKYETLQGFYYPALKKGQ
;
A
#
# COMPACT_ATOMS: atom_id res chain seq x y z
N MET A 1 -1.14 13.05 22.13
CA MET A 1 -2.10 12.09 21.56
C MET A 1 -1.33 11.21 20.57
N SER A 2 -1.62 9.92 20.48
CA SER A 2 -1.02 9.10 19.42
C SER A 2 -1.53 9.59 18.07
N LYS A 3 -0.64 9.72 17.09
CA LYS A 3 -1.04 10.09 15.73
C LYS A 3 -1.82 8.95 15.09
N HIS A 4 -2.71 9.29 14.16
CA HIS A 4 -3.39 8.33 13.29
C HIS A 4 -2.46 7.95 12.14
N ASN A 5 -2.05 6.70 12.11
CA ASN A 5 -1.07 6.19 11.16
C ASN A 5 -1.75 5.67 9.89
N ILE A 6 -1.36 6.20 8.73
CA ILE A 6 -1.86 5.77 7.41
C ILE A 6 -0.71 5.12 6.65
N LEU A 7 -0.87 3.87 6.23
CA LEU A 7 0.01 3.25 5.26
C LEU A 7 -0.58 3.45 3.86
N PHE A 8 0.07 4.28 3.05
CA PHE A 8 -0.34 4.52 1.66
C PHE A 8 0.54 3.76 0.69
N LEU A 9 -0.08 3.00 -0.22
CA LEU A 9 0.63 2.26 -1.26
C LEU A 9 0.09 2.60 -2.65
N VAL A 10 1.01 2.73 -3.59
CA VAL A 10 0.73 2.58 -5.02
C VAL A 10 0.97 1.12 -5.40
N THR A 11 0.01 0.48 -6.06
CA THR A 11 0.11 -0.96 -6.36
C THR A 11 -0.22 -1.26 -7.81
N GLY A 12 0.31 -2.38 -8.29
CA GLY A 12 0.07 -2.89 -9.63
C GLY A 12 -0.63 -4.24 -9.57
N MET A 13 -0.12 -5.21 -10.32
CA MET A 13 -0.71 -6.55 -10.43
C MET A 13 -0.40 -7.48 -9.25
N THR A 14 0.54 -7.09 -8.38
CA THR A 14 1.08 -7.89 -7.28
C THR A 14 0.54 -7.35 -5.95
N PRO A 15 -0.61 -7.83 -5.46
CA PRO A 15 -1.19 -7.37 -4.19
C PRO A 15 -0.34 -7.72 -2.97
N GLN A 16 0.53 -8.75 -3.06
CA GLN A 16 1.43 -9.22 -2.00
C GLN A 16 2.23 -8.07 -1.36
N ILE A 17 2.59 -7.06 -2.15
CA ILE A 17 3.40 -5.94 -1.67
C ILE A 17 2.77 -5.20 -0.48
N ILE A 18 1.43 -5.24 -0.37
CA ILE A 18 0.71 -4.66 0.76
C ILE A 18 1.02 -5.43 2.05
N THR A 19 0.89 -6.75 2.03
CA THR A 19 1.14 -7.60 3.19
C THR A 19 2.63 -7.71 3.51
N GLU A 20 3.50 -7.70 2.50
CA GLU A 20 4.96 -7.67 2.68
C GLU A 20 5.42 -6.37 3.33
N THR A 21 4.90 -5.23 2.86
CA THR A 21 5.19 -3.93 3.46
C THR A 21 4.69 -3.87 4.89
N LEU A 22 3.44 -4.26 5.14
CA LEU A 22 2.90 -4.30 6.50
C LEU A 22 3.74 -5.20 7.41
N TRP A 23 4.14 -6.38 6.94
CA TRP A 23 4.95 -7.31 7.72
C TRP A 23 6.29 -6.69 8.07
N ALA A 24 6.98 -6.08 7.09
CA ALA A 24 8.26 -5.43 7.32
C ALA A 24 8.17 -4.31 8.35
N LEU A 25 7.06 -3.56 8.38
CA LEU A 25 6.87 -2.44 9.29
C LEU A 25 6.41 -2.86 10.69
N ALA A 26 5.48 -3.81 10.78
CA ALA A 26 4.77 -4.15 12.01
C ALA A 26 5.27 -5.45 12.66
N CYS A 27 5.81 -6.39 11.87
CA CYS A 27 5.98 -7.79 12.30
C CYS A 27 7.45 -8.24 12.29
N ASP A 28 8.30 -7.75 11.37
CA ASP A 28 9.67 -8.22 11.16
C ASP A 28 10.52 -8.21 12.44
N PRO A 29 10.89 -9.37 13.03
CA PRO A 29 11.65 -9.44 14.27
C PRO A 29 12.98 -8.65 14.26
N ALA A 30 13.56 -8.41 13.08
CA ALA A 30 14.78 -7.60 12.95
C ALA A 30 14.52 -6.10 13.14
N LYS A 31 13.28 -5.63 12.98
CA LYS A 31 12.89 -4.23 13.16
C LYS A 31 12.68 -3.93 14.64
N GLN A 32 13.56 -3.07 15.20
CA GLN A 32 13.55 -2.69 16.61
C GLN A 32 12.29 -1.92 17.01
N GLU A 33 11.94 -0.88 16.25
CA GLU A 33 10.73 -0.08 16.47
C GLU A 33 9.66 -0.47 15.47
N LYS A 34 8.61 -1.15 15.95
CA LYS A 34 7.47 -1.54 15.11
C LYS A 34 6.62 -0.32 14.78
N TRP A 35 6.21 -0.25 13.53
CA TRP A 35 5.24 0.74 13.07
C TRP A 35 3.99 0.02 12.58
N VAL A 36 2.86 0.28 13.23
CA VAL A 36 1.58 -0.35 12.90
C VAL A 36 0.61 0.73 12.40
N PRO A 37 0.05 0.60 11.19
CA PRO A 37 -0.94 1.54 10.68
C PRO A 37 -2.28 1.37 11.40
N ASN A 38 -3.04 2.47 11.53
CA ASN A 38 -4.45 2.42 11.87
C ASN A 38 -5.31 2.11 10.64
N GLU A 39 -4.85 2.52 9.46
CA GLU A 39 -5.49 2.19 8.19
C GLU A 39 -4.49 2.04 7.04
N ILE A 40 -4.90 1.28 6.04
CA ILE A 40 -4.17 1.11 4.78
C ILE A 40 -4.97 1.78 3.69
N GLN A 41 -4.31 2.56 2.83
CA GLN A 41 -4.92 3.24 1.70
C GLN A 41 -4.16 2.85 0.43
N VAL A 42 -4.86 2.47 -0.64
CA VAL A 42 -4.23 1.94 -1.85
C VAL A 42 -4.74 2.66 -3.08
N LEU A 43 -3.83 3.14 -3.93
CA LEU A 43 -4.14 3.68 -5.25
C LEU A 43 -3.64 2.73 -6.33
N SER A 44 -4.52 2.32 -7.25
CA SER A 44 -4.18 1.43 -8.36
C SER A 44 -5.17 1.56 -9.52
N THR A 45 -4.91 0.85 -10.61
CA THR A 45 -5.89 0.66 -11.68
C THR A 45 -6.97 -0.34 -11.26
N THR A 46 -8.11 -0.37 -11.95
CA THR A 46 -9.21 -1.30 -11.64
C THR A 46 -8.75 -2.74 -11.61
N THR A 47 -7.86 -3.14 -12.52
CA THR A 47 -7.30 -4.49 -12.57
C THR A 47 -6.48 -4.82 -11.31
N GLY A 48 -5.63 -3.89 -10.86
CA GLY A 48 -4.85 -4.06 -9.63
C GLY A 48 -5.74 -4.11 -8.38
N LEU A 49 -6.74 -3.24 -8.30
CA LEU A 49 -7.71 -3.26 -7.20
C LEU A 49 -8.52 -4.56 -7.16
N LYS A 50 -8.90 -5.10 -8.31
CA LYS A 50 -9.57 -6.40 -8.37
C LYS A 50 -8.69 -7.51 -7.77
N LYS A 51 -7.39 -7.54 -8.08
CA LYS A 51 -6.45 -8.49 -7.47
C LYS A 51 -6.36 -8.31 -5.95
N ILE A 52 -6.40 -7.08 -5.45
CA ILE A 52 -6.40 -6.82 -4.00
C ILE A 52 -7.69 -7.37 -3.37
N LYS A 53 -8.86 -7.06 -3.95
CA LYS A 53 -10.14 -7.56 -3.45
C LYS A 53 -10.18 -9.09 -3.42
N ASP A 54 -9.81 -9.72 -4.53
CA ASP A 54 -9.92 -11.18 -4.71
C ASP A 54 -8.97 -11.98 -3.78
N ASN A 55 -7.83 -11.40 -3.38
CA ASN A 55 -6.80 -12.13 -2.61
C ASN A 55 -6.69 -11.68 -1.16
N LEU A 56 -6.80 -10.37 -0.88
CA LEU A 56 -6.49 -9.80 0.43
C LEU A 56 -7.73 -9.54 1.28
N LEU A 57 -8.84 -9.12 0.67
CA LEU A 57 -10.05 -8.70 1.37
C LEU A 57 -11.06 -9.84 1.56
N GLY A 58 -12.10 -9.58 2.36
CA GLY A 58 -13.16 -10.53 2.69
C GLY A 58 -12.83 -11.43 3.89
N ASP A 59 -13.81 -12.22 4.33
CA ASP A 59 -13.70 -13.01 5.57
C ASP A 59 -12.59 -14.06 5.56
N ASN A 60 -12.23 -14.56 4.37
CA ASN A 60 -11.15 -15.52 4.17
C ASN A 60 -9.91 -14.89 3.52
N GLY A 61 -9.89 -13.56 3.41
CA GLY A 61 -8.83 -12.78 2.80
C GLY A 61 -7.52 -12.91 3.56
N ILE A 62 -6.41 -12.84 2.82
CA ILE A 62 -5.07 -13.06 3.36
C ILE A 62 -4.68 -11.98 4.38
N PHE A 63 -5.19 -10.76 4.22
CA PHE A 63 -4.94 -9.68 5.16
C PHE A 63 -5.46 -10.01 6.57
N LYS A 64 -6.70 -10.52 6.66
CA LYS A 64 -7.30 -10.89 7.94
C LYS A 64 -6.53 -12.02 8.60
N LYS A 65 -6.17 -13.06 7.83
CA LYS A 65 -5.32 -14.18 8.30
C LYS A 65 -3.98 -13.69 8.84
N MET A 66 -3.34 -12.75 8.15
CA MET A 66 -2.08 -12.13 8.61
C MET A 66 -2.26 -11.41 9.94
N CYS A 67 -3.32 -10.59 10.08
CA CYS A 67 -3.59 -9.84 11.29
C CYS A 67 -3.84 -10.77 12.48
N GLU A 68 -4.60 -11.85 12.29
CA GLU A 68 -4.85 -12.87 13.30
C GLU A 68 -3.56 -13.62 13.68
N GLU A 69 -2.77 -14.06 12.69
CA GLU A 69 -1.54 -14.81 12.90
C GLU A 69 -0.48 -14.02 13.68
N TYR A 70 -0.34 -12.73 13.36
CA TYR A 70 0.62 -11.83 14.01
C TYR A 70 0.04 -11.09 15.22
N ASN A 71 -1.21 -11.34 15.59
CA ASN A 71 -1.93 -10.63 16.66
C ASN A 71 -1.82 -9.10 16.51
N LEU A 72 -2.03 -8.60 15.29
CA LEU A 72 -2.08 -7.18 15.00
C LEU A 72 -3.35 -6.55 15.59
N PRO A 73 -3.31 -5.28 16.03
CA PRO A 73 -4.51 -4.56 16.39
C PRO A 73 -5.45 -4.40 15.19
N GLU A 74 -6.64 -3.83 15.41
CA GLU A 74 -7.54 -3.51 14.31
C GLU A 74 -6.89 -2.49 13.37
N ILE A 75 -6.81 -2.86 12.09
CA ILE A 75 -6.31 -2.02 11.00
C ILE A 75 -7.43 -1.93 9.97
N LYS A 76 -7.90 -0.71 9.69
CA LYS A 76 -8.92 -0.50 8.67
C LYS A 76 -8.32 -0.75 7.29
N PHE A 77 -8.78 -1.82 6.65
CA PHE A 77 -8.47 -2.12 5.26
C PHE A 77 -9.64 -2.88 4.62
N ASP A 78 -10.45 -2.13 3.89
CA ASP A 78 -11.72 -2.55 3.30
C ASP A 78 -11.87 -2.00 1.87
N GLU A 79 -13.04 -2.15 1.25
CA GLU A 79 -13.26 -1.62 -0.10
C GLU A 79 -13.16 -0.08 -0.19
N ASN A 80 -13.41 0.64 0.90
CA ASN A 80 -13.30 2.11 0.94
C ASN A 80 -11.83 2.56 0.97
N SER A 81 -10.92 1.63 1.21
CA SER A 81 -9.48 1.83 1.22
C SER A 81 -8.87 1.78 -0.19
N LEU A 82 -9.67 1.43 -1.20
CA LEU A 82 -9.23 1.16 -2.57
C LEU A 82 -9.62 2.28 -3.52
N HIS A 83 -8.63 3.07 -3.95
CA HIS A 83 -8.80 4.21 -4.85
C HIS A 83 -8.43 3.79 -6.27
N ALA A 84 -9.40 3.87 -7.18
CA ALA A 84 -9.16 3.59 -8.60
C ALA A 84 -8.60 4.84 -9.27
N ILE A 85 -7.57 4.67 -10.11
CA ILE A 85 -7.13 5.73 -11.00
C ILE A 85 -8.22 5.98 -12.03
N VAL A 86 -8.59 7.25 -12.20
CA VAL A 86 -9.64 7.68 -13.12
C VAL A 86 -9.09 8.67 -14.15
N ASP A 87 -9.75 8.73 -15.30
CA ASP A 87 -9.52 9.77 -16.29
C ASP A 87 -10.20 11.10 -15.92
N LYS A 88 -10.07 12.10 -16.80
CA LYS A 88 -10.65 13.44 -16.63
C LYS A 88 -12.19 13.45 -16.63
N GLU A 89 -12.83 12.39 -17.14
CA GLU A 89 -14.28 12.21 -17.15
C GLU A 89 -14.76 11.39 -15.95
N GLY A 90 -13.85 10.89 -15.11
CA GLY A 90 -14.13 10.04 -13.96
C GLY A 90 -14.25 8.56 -14.28
N ASN A 91 -13.92 8.13 -15.50
CA ASN A 91 -13.92 6.72 -15.87
C ASN A 91 -12.70 6.03 -15.27
N LYS A 92 -12.90 4.84 -14.69
CA LYS A 92 -11.82 4.07 -14.07
C LYS A 92 -10.93 3.43 -15.14
N LEU A 93 -9.62 3.53 -14.96
CA LEU A 93 -8.64 2.95 -15.86
C LEU A 93 -8.31 1.52 -15.45
N ASP A 94 -8.32 0.59 -16.42
CA ASP A 94 -7.94 -0.81 -16.20
C ASP A 94 -6.42 -1.02 -16.15
N ASP A 95 -5.66 -0.16 -16.84
CA ASP A 95 -4.19 -0.15 -16.93
C ASP A 95 -3.69 1.27 -17.26
N LEU A 96 -2.38 1.51 -17.14
CA LEU A 96 -1.72 2.77 -17.54
C LEU A 96 -0.79 2.50 -18.73
N LYS A 97 -1.27 2.77 -19.94
CA LYS A 97 -0.63 2.48 -21.22
C LYS A 97 -0.06 3.72 -21.91
N THR A 98 -0.60 4.91 -21.66
CA THR A 98 -0.14 6.15 -22.30
C THR A 98 0.56 7.11 -21.31
N PRO A 99 1.36 8.06 -21.80
CA PRO A 99 1.91 9.13 -20.97
C PRO A 99 0.84 9.92 -20.22
N GLU A 100 -0.28 10.24 -20.88
CA GLU A 100 -1.40 10.99 -20.30
C GLU A 100 -2.06 10.21 -19.15
N GLU A 101 -2.22 8.90 -19.29
CA GLU A 101 -2.71 8.03 -18.21
C GLU A 101 -1.72 7.97 -17.03
N ASN A 102 -0.41 8.03 -17.30
CA ASN A 102 0.60 8.12 -16.25
C ASN A 102 0.57 9.48 -15.53
N GLU A 103 0.30 10.57 -16.23
CA GLU A 103 0.10 11.90 -15.63
C GLU A 103 -1.12 11.93 -14.72
N LEU A 104 -2.24 11.31 -15.14
CA LEU A 104 -3.42 11.16 -14.29
C LEU A 104 -3.11 10.41 -12.99
N ALA A 105 -2.31 9.35 -13.07
CA ALA A 105 -1.84 8.65 -11.88
C ALA A 105 -0.98 9.57 -10.99
N ALA A 106 -0.08 10.38 -11.58
CA ALA A 106 0.74 11.34 -10.85
C ALA A 106 -0.10 12.37 -10.09
N ASP A 107 -1.11 12.94 -10.74
CA ASP A 107 -2.03 13.91 -10.16
C ASP A 107 -2.78 13.33 -8.96
N MET A 108 -3.33 12.12 -9.12
CA MET A 108 -4.05 11.44 -8.04
C MET A 108 -3.14 11.05 -6.87
N ILE A 109 -1.90 10.61 -7.15
CA ILE A 109 -0.89 10.34 -6.12
C ILE A 109 -0.58 11.63 -5.33
N CYS A 110 -0.29 12.72 -6.05
CA CYS A 110 -0.01 14.02 -5.43
C CYS A 110 -1.18 14.49 -4.57
N GLN A 111 -2.40 14.38 -5.09
CA GLN A 111 -3.61 14.73 -4.37
C GLN A 111 -3.75 13.92 -3.09
N LYS A 112 -3.61 12.59 -3.15
CA LYS A 112 -3.77 11.73 -1.96
C LYS A 112 -2.73 12.00 -0.90
N VAL A 113 -1.45 12.11 -1.28
CA VAL A 113 -0.38 12.44 -0.32
C VAL A 113 -0.65 13.80 0.31
N ARG A 114 -1.06 14.81 -0.47
CA ARG A 114 -1.43 16.14 0.04
C ARG A 114 -2.63 16.08 0.99
N GLU A 115 -3.68 15.31 0.68
CA GLU A 115 -4.85 15.12 1.54
C GLU A 115 -4.45 14.56 2.91
N PHE A 116 -3.64 13.50 2.94
CA PHE A 116 -3.23 12.86 4.20
C PHE A 116 -2.26 13.72 5.01
N THR A 117 -1.43 14.53 4.35
CA THR A 117 -0.42 15.38 5.01
C THR A 117 -0.96 16.73 5.46
N GLN A 118 -2.20 17.08 5.13
CA GLN A 118 -2.85 18.30 5.62
C GLN A 118 -3.29 18.24 7.09
N ASP A 119 -3.51 17.04 7.65
CA ASP A 119 -3.89 16.87 9.05
C ASP A 119 -2.67 16.54 9.92
N ASP A 120 -2.29 17.45 10.83
CA ASP A 120 -1.13 17.30 11.73
C ASP A 120 -1.25 16.12 12.71
N ASN A 121 -2.45 15.58 12.90
CA ASN A 121 -2.70 14.39 13.71
C ASN A 121 -2.44 13.09 12.94
N VAL A 122 -2.21 13.16 11.63
CA VAL A 122 -1.87 12.01 10.79
C VAL A 122 -0.36 11.83 10.69
N SER A 123 0.10 10.58 10.68
CA SER A 123 1.44 10.18 10.27
C SER A 123 1.33 9.28 9.03
N LEU A 124 1.86 9.73 7.90
CA LEU A 124 1.78 9.01 6.64
C LEU A 124 3.05 8.17 6.44
N HIS A 125 2.88 6.89 6.12
CA HIS A 125 3.96 6.05 5.61
C HIS A 125 3.67 5.68 4.16
N VAL A 126 4.55 6.05 3.23
CA VAL A 126 4.38 5.77 1.79
C VAL A 126 5.25 4.60 1.37
N SER A 127 4.64 3.58 0.77
CA SER A 127 5.35 2.50 0.09
C SER A 127 5.48 2.80 -1.40
N ILE A 128 6.71 2.79 -1.91
CA ILE A 128 7.01 2.99 -3.34
C ILE A 128 7.28 1.68 -4.09
N ALA A 129 6.93 0.54 -3.48
CA ALA A 129 7.33 -0.78 -3.94
C ALA A 129 6.40 -1.40 -5.00
N GLY A 130 5.31 -0.73 -5.39
CA GLY A 130 4.30 -1.28 -6.28
C GLY A 130 3.88 -0.35 -7.43
N GLY A 131 3.10 -0.91 -8.36
CA GLY A 131 2.57 -0.20 -9.53
C GLY A 131 3.49 -0.26 -10.74
N ARG A 132 3.17 0.55 -11.76
CA ARG A 132 4.14 0.86 -12.81
C ARG A 132 5.32 1.60 -12.16
N LYS A 133 6.55 1.39 -12.65
CA LYS A 133 7.78 2.01 -12.08
C LYS A 133 7.66 3.52 -11.85
N THR A 134 6.91 4.20 -12.72
CA THR A 134 6.59 5.64 -12.65
C THR A 134 5.75 6.00 -11.42
N MET A 135 4.80 5.15 -10.99
CA MET A 135 3.94 5.42 -9.83
C MET A 135 4.74 5.51 -8.53
N GLY A 136 5.70 4.60 -8.31
CA GLY A 136 6.59 4.66 -7.15
C GLY A 136 7.44 5.94 -7.13
N PHE A 137 7.92 6.38 -8.31
CA PHE A 137 8.62 7.66 -8.44
C PHE A 137 7.72 8.84 -8.06
N TYR A 138 6.49 8.89 -8.59
CA TYR A 138 5.54 9.96 -8.25
C TYR A 138 5.17 9.96 -6.77
N ALA A 139 5.01 8.80 -6.15
CA ALA A 139 4.70 8.69 -4.72
C ALA A 139 5.84 9.24 -3.85
N GLY A 140 7.09 8.90 -4.17
CA GLY A 140 8.25 9.47 -3.49
C GLY A 140 8.39 10.97 -3.74
N TYR A 141 8.16 11.42 -4.96
CA TYR A 141 8.23 12.84 -5.31
C TYR A 141 7.13 13.65 -4.59
N ALA A 142 5.90 13.17 -4.57
CA ALA A 142 4.79 13.78 -3.84
C ALA A 142 5.10 13.91 -2.35
N LEU A 143 5.66 12.87 -1.73
CA LEU A 143 6.06 12.95 -0.32
C LEU A 143 7.20 13.94 -0.10
N SER A 144 8.14 14.08 -1.04
CA SER A 144 9.20 15.09 -0.91
C SER A 144 8.67 16.53 -0.93
N LEU A 145 7.51 16.77 -1.57
CA LEU A 145 6.88 18.08 -1.67
C LEU A 145 5.95 18.37 -0.48
N TYR A 146 5.17 17.38 -0.05
CA TYR A 146 4.08 17.58 0.93
C TYR A 146 4.35 16.93 2.30
N GLY A 147 5.33 16.03 2.37
CA GLY A 147 5.66 15.30 3.58
C GLY A 147 6.21 16.20 4.68
N ARG A 148 5.96 15.79 5.92
CA ARG A 148 6.37 16.46 7.14
C ARG A 148 7.34 15.56 7.91
N ILE A 149 7.85 16.05 9.03
CA ILE A 149 8.88 15.35 9.81
C ILE A 149 8.43 13.98 10.35
N GLN A 150 7.14 13.77 10.56
CA GLN A 150 6.59 12.49 11.00
C GLN A 150 6.32 11.49 9.86
N ASP A 151 6.28 11.97 8.61
CA ASP A 151 5.91 11.14 7.49
C ASP A 151 7.15 10.37 6.99
N GLN A 152 6.95 9.13 6.57
CA GLN A 152 8.02 8.19 6.23
C GLN A 152 7.82 7.60 4.85
N LEU A 153 8.92 7.14 4.26
CA LEU A 153 8.94 6.44 2.99
C LEU A 153 9.76 5.15 3.12
N SER A 154 9.28 4.09 2.49
CA SER A 154 10.04 2.84 2.37
C SER A 154 9.91 2.20 1.01
N HIS A 155 10.97 1.50 0.60
CA HIS A 155 10.95 0.51 -0.46
C HIS A 155 11.28 -0.85 0.16
N VAL A 156 10.25 -1.64 0.48
CA VAL A 156 10.44 -2.97 1.04
C VAL A 156 10.81 -3.92 -0.09
N LEU A 157 11.98 -4.53 0.04
CA LEU A 157 12.49 -5.53 -0.90
C LEU A 157 12.19 -6.91 -0.36
N VAL A 158 11.72 -7.78 -1.24
CA VAL A 158 11.51 -9.20 -0.94
C VAL A 158 12.65 -9.97 -1.57
N SER A 159 13.12 -11.02 -0.90
CA SER A 159 14.17 -11.86 -1.50
C SER A 159 13.67 -12.46 -2.81
N GLU A 160 14.52 -12.46 -3.85
CA GLU A 160 14.22 -12.94 -5.21
C GLU A 160 13.49 -14.30 -5.25
N LYS A 161 13.87 -15.22 -4.35
CA LYS A 161 13.23 -16.55 -4.20
C LYS A 161 11.72 -16.52 -3.88
N TYR A 162 11.20 -15.39 -3.38
CA TYR A 162 9.79 -15.21 -3.03
C TYR A 162 9.04 -14.32 -4.02
N GLU A 163 9.74 -13.50 -4.82
CA GLU A 163 9.11 -12.57 -5.79
C GLU A 163 8.20 -13.28 -6.81
N THR A 164 8.54 -14.52 -7.17
CA THR A 164 7.80 -15.34 -8.13
C THR A 164 7.01 -16.47 -7.47
N LEU A 165 7.09 -16.61 -6.15
CA LEU A 165 6.45 -17.72 -5.44
C LEU A 165 4.96 -17.47 -5.32
N GLN A 166 4.18 -18.17 -6.14
CA GLN A 166 2.72 -18.13 -6.05
C GLN A 166 2.26 -18.56 -4.66
N GLY A 167 1.34 -17.80 -4.08
CA GLY A 167 0.82 -18.08 -2.74
C GLY A 167 1.68 -17.54 -1.59
N PHE A 168 2.85 -16.95 -1.87
CA PHE A 168 3.57 -16.16 -0.87
C PHE A 168 2.97 -14.76 -0.77
N TYR A 169 2.75 -14.28 0.45
CA TYR A 169 2.16 -12.95 0.73
C TYR A 169 2.85 -12.24 1.89
N TYR A 170 3.34 -13.00 2.88
CA TYR A 170 4.16 -12.50 3.97
C TYR A 170 4.90 -13.70 4.59
N PRO A 171 5.99 -13.49 5.33
CA PRO A 171 6.64 -14.55 6.10
C PRO A 171 5.69 -15.06 7.19
N ALA A 172 4.93 -16.14 6.97
CA ALA A 172 4.06 -16.72 7.99
C ALA A 172 4.86 -17.32 9.17
N LEU A 173 4.32 -17.24 10.39
CA LEU A 173 4.92 -17.84 11.59
C LEU A 173 4.93 -19.37 11.49
N LYS A 174 3.86 -19.94 10.92
CA LYS A 174 3.80 -21.36 10.61
C LYS A 174 4.24 -21.55 9.16
N LYS A 175 5.31 -22.33 8.95
CA LYS A 175 5.64 -22.83 7.61
C LYS A 175 4.44 -23.64 7.13
N GLY A 176 3.81 -23.20 6.04
CA GLY A 176 2.82 -24.01 5.34
C GLY A 176 3.43 -25.36 4.97
N GLN A 177 2.66 -26.44 5.15
CA GLN A 177 2.97 -27.75 4.58
C GLN A 177 2.97 -27.68 3.05
#